data_AF-A0A7C6V5W2-F1
#
_entry.id   AF-A0A7C6V5W2-F1
#
_cell.length_a   1.000
_cell.length_b   1.000
_cell.length_c   1.000
_cell.angle_alpha   90.00
_cell.angle_beta   90.00
_cell.angle_gamma   90.00
#
_symmetry.space_group_name_H-M   'P 1'
#
loop_
_entity.id
_entity.type
_entity.pdbx_description
1 polymer ?
#
loop_
_entity_poly.entity_id
_entity_poly.type
_entity_poly.pdbx_seq_one_letter_code
_entity_poly.pdbx_strand_id
1 'polypeptide(L)' 'DLLEVIDDRWQVRSTIVASQLPLEHWHGLFPDPTVADAVLDRLVHNAHKINLKGESLRKVKSSLSG' A
#
# COMPACT_ATOMS: atom_id res chain seq x y z
N ASP A 1 8.59 13.14 2.86
CA ASP A 1 8.08 12.07 3.76
C ASP A 1 6.91 11.34 3.06
N LEU A 2 6.50 10.13 3.48
CA LEU A 2 5.32 9.48 2.91
C LEU A 2 4.07 10.33 3.12
N LEU A 3 3.88 10.88 4.33
CA LEU A 3 2.73 11.72 4.65
C LEU A 3 2.64 12.95 3.73
N GLU A 4 3.76 13.65 3.52
CA GLU A 4 3.85 14.81 2.62
C GLU A 4 3.39 14.47 1.19
N VAL A 5 3.84 13.33 0.64
CA VAL A 5 3.42 12.88 -0.71
C VAL A 5 1.94 12.52 -0.74
N ILE A 6 1.39 11.95 0.34
CA ILE A 6 -0.04 11.64 0.43
C ILE A 6 -0.86 12.94 0.54
N ASP A 7 -0.42 13.91 1.33
CA ASP A 7 -1.08 15.22 1.49
C ASP A 7 -1.17 15.96 0.16
N ASP A 8 -0.07 16.07 -0.60
CA ASP A 8 -0.04 16.76 -1.90
C ASP A 8 -0.97 16.13 -2.95
N ARG A 9 -1.29 14.85 -2.80
CA ARG A 9 -2.10 14.09 -3.76
C ARG A 9 -3.54 13.90 -3.33
N TRP A 10 -3.81 14.02 -2.03
CA TRP A 10 -5.12 13.78 -1.45
C TRP A 10 -6.17 14.69 -2.09
N GLN A 11 -7.28 14.10 -2.55
CA GLN A 11 -8.38 14.78 -3.26
C GLN A 11 -8.01 15.48 -4.58
N VAL A 12 -6.77 15.37 -5.07
CA VAL A 12 -6.34 16.02 -6.32
C VAL A 12 -5.98 14.99 -7.40
N ARG A 13 -5.41 13.83 -7.03
CA ARG A 13 -4.96 12.81 -7.99
C ARG A 13 -5.19 11.38 -7.48
N SER A 14 -5.52 10.46 -8.40
CA SER A 14 -5.59 9.02 -8.09
C SER A 14 -4.21 8.46 -7.75
N THR A 15 -4.12 7.65 -6.70
CA THR A 15 -2.86 7.08 -6.21
C THR A 15 -2.98 5.57 -6.07
N ILE A 16 -2.02 4.83 -6.62
CA ILE A 16 -1.93 3.37 -6.49
C ILE A 16 -0.75 3.06 -5.56
N VAL A 17 -1.00 2.21 -4.57
CA VAL A 17 0.03 1.69 -3.67
C VAL A 17 -0.01 0.17 -3.69
N ALA A 18 1.15 -0.45 -3.82
CA ALA A 18 1.33 -1.90 -3.72
C ALA A 18 2.19 -2.20 -2.49
N SER A 19 1.72 -3.12 -1.65
CA SER A 19 2.41 -3.54 -0.44
C SER A 19 2.40 -5.05 -0.31
N GLN A 20 3.46 -5.57 0.30
CA GLN A 20 3.57 -6.98 0.67
C GLN A 20 2.90 -7.28 2.03
N LEU A 21 2.50 -6.23 2.76
CA LEU A 21 1.87 -6.35 4.06
C LEU A 21 0.36 -6.13 3.96
N PRO A 22 -0.45 -6.97 4.65
CA PRO A 22 -1.87 -6.72 4.87
C PRO A 22 -2.10 -5.32 5.44
N LEU A 23 -3.20 -4.68 5.02
CA LEU A 23 -3.53 -3.31 5.42
C LEU A 23 -3.61 -3.13 6.96
N GLU A 24 -4.12 -4.15 7.66
CA GLU A 24 -4.21 -4.17 9.12
C GLU A 24 -2.87 -3.99 9.84
N HIS A 25 -1.74 -4.30 9.18
CA HIS A 25 -0.40 -4.11 9.74
C HIS A 25 0.19 -2.73 9.44
N TRP A 26 -0.44 -1.92 8.60
CA TRP A 26 0.15 -0.66 8.14
C TRP A 26 0.28 0.38 9.25
N HIS A 27 -0.66 0.42 10.20
CA HIS A 27 -0.60 1.37 11.31
C HIS A 27 0.71 1.25 12.10
N GLY A 28 1.14 0.01 12.37
CA GLY A 28 2.39 -0.27 13.08
C GLY A 28 3.68 -0.07 12.28
N LEU A 29 3.61 0.31 10.99
CA LEU A 29 4.79 0.64 10.19
C LEU A 29 5.31 2.05 10.47
N PHE A 30 4.47 2.91 11.04
CA PHE A 30 4.81 4.28 11.34
C PHE A 30 5.37 4.38 12.77
N PRO A 31 6.49 5.08 12.97
CA PRO A 31 7.02 5.34 14.31
C PRO A 31 6.08 6.21 15.16
N ASP A 32 5.36 7.13 14.51
CA ASP A 32 4.40 8.03 15.15
C ASP A 32 2.97 7.60 14.82
N PRO A 33 2.15 7.22 15.82
CA PRO A 33 0.75 6.84 15.60
C PRO A 33 -0.09 7.96 14.98
N THR A 34 0.25 9.23 15.24
CA THR A 34 -0.44 10.40 14.66
C THR A 34 -0.23 10.44 13.14
N VAL A 35 0.99 10.15 12.68
CA VAL A 35 1.31 10.05 11.25
C VAL A 35 0.62 8.84 10.64
N ALA A 36 0.57 7.71 11.35
CA ALA A 36 -0.14 6.52 10.93
C ALA A 36 -1.62 6.81 10.65
N ASP A 37 -2.30 7.42 11.62
CA ASP A 37 -3.71 7.80 11.51
C ASP A 37 -3.92 8.77 10.34
N ALA A 38 -3.05 9.78 10.21
CA ALA A 38 -3.10 10.76 9.15
C ALA A 38 -2.99 10.14 7.74
N VAL A 39 -2.04 9.20 7.54
CA VAL A 39 -1.85 8.51 6.26
C VAL A 39 -3.02 7.57 5.97
N LEU A 40 -3.46 6.78 6.95
CA LEU A 40 -4.57 5.83 6.74
C LEU A 40 -5.89 6.56 6.45
N ASP A 41 -6.17 7.67 7.12
CA ASP A 41 -7.36 8.46 6.84
C ASP A 41 -7.37 9.01 5.41
N ARG A 42 -6.25 9.61 4.97
CA ARG A 42 -6.20 10.24 3.64
C ARG A 42 -6.10 9.24 2.49
N LEU A 43 -5.28 8.20 2.66
CA LEU A 43 -4.98 7.25 1.58
C LEU A 43 -5.97 6.09 1.56
N VAL A 44 -6.34 5.55 2.72
CA VAL A 44 -7.01 4.24 2.81
C VAL A 44 -8.53 4.37 2.97
N HIS A 45 -9.01 5.44 3.62
CA HIS A 45 -10.44 5.63 3.87
C HIS A 45 -11.29 5.51 2.60
N ASN A 46 -10.79 6.06 1.47
CA ASN A 46 -11.48 6.03 0.18
C ASN A 46 -10.86 5.05 -0.84
N ALA A 47 -9.95 4.18 -0.41
CA ALA A 47 -9.23 3.30 -1.33
C ALA A 47 -10.04 2.05 -1.71
N HIS A 48 -9.93 1.66 -2.98
CA HIS A 48 -10.26 0.30 -3.40
C HIS A 48 -9.14 -0.66 -2.98
N LYS A 49 -9.50 -1.64 -2.14
CA LYS A 49 -8.55 -2.62 -1.58
C LYS A 49 -8.57 -3.88 -2.43
N ILE A 50 -7.44 -4.18 -3.07
CA ILE A 50 -7.29 -5.38 -3.90
C ILE A 50 -6.26 -6.30 -3.26
N ASN A 51 -6.73 -7.40 -2.67
CA ASN A 51 -5.87 -8.42 -2.08
C ASN A 51 -5.46 -9.44 -3.15
N LEU A 52 -4.21 -9.36 -3.59
CA LEU A 52 -3.64 -10.29 -4.55
C LEU A 52 -3.36 -11.65 -3.89
N LYS A 53 -3.70 -12.74 -4.59
CA LYS A 53 -3.48 -14.13 -4.16
C LYS A 53 -2.78 -14.90 -5.27
N GLY A 54 -2.12 -15.99 -4.90
CA GLY A 54 -1.45 -16.91 -5.84
C GLY A 54 0.06 -16.95 -5.69
N GLU A 55 0.71 -17.82 -6.47
CA GLU A 55 2.16 -17.96 -6.45
C GLU A 55 2.88 -16.79 -7.15
N SER A 56 4.15 -16.60 -6.80
CA SER A 56 5.01 -15.64 -7.48
C SER A 56 5.14 -15.96 -8.97
N LEU A 57 4.77 -15.01 -9.83
CA LEU A 57 4.98 -15.12 -11.27
C LEU A 57 6.46 -15.32 -11.66
N ARG A 58 7.40 -14.92 -10.78
CA ARG A 58 8.84 -15.17 -11.00
C ARG A 58 9.17 -16.67 -10.94
N LYS A 59 8.53 -17.41 -10.02
CA LYS A 59 8.69 -18.87 -9.89
C LYS A 59 8.11 -19.58 -11.11
N VAL A 60 6.91 -19.18 -11.54
CA VAL A 60 6.24 -19.74 -12.73
C VAL A 60 7.08 -19.56 -13.99
N LYS A 61 7.65 -18.37 -14.21
CA LYS A 61 8.52 -18.11 -15.36
C LYS A 61 9.83 -18.89 -15.29
N SER A 62 10.43 -19.04 -14.11
CA SER A 62 11.63 -19.84 -13.91
C SER A 62 11.42 -21.33 -14.26
N SER A 63 10.24 -21.89 -13.96
CA SER A 63 9.91 -23.28 -14.29
C SER A 63 9.59 -23.51 -15.77
N LEU A 64 9.31 -22.45 -16.55
CA LEU A 64 9.01 -22.52 -17.98
C LEU A 64 10.26 -22.42 -18.87
N SER A 65 11.39 -22.03 -18.30
CA SER A 65 12.66 -21.81 -19.02
C SER A 65 13.73 -22.89 -18.78
N GLY A 66 13.34 -24.05 -18.22
CA GLY A 66 14.18 -25.23 -18.04
C GLY A 66 13.58 -26.43 -18.77
#